data_AF-A0A6C8H367-F1
#
_entry.id   AF-A0A6C8H367-F1
#
_cell.length_a   1.000
_cell.length_b   1.000
_cell.length_c   1.000
_cell.angle_alpha   90.00
_cell.angle_beta   90.00
_cell.angle_gamma   90.00
#
_symmetry.space_group_name_H-M   'P 1'
#
loop_
_entity.id
_entity.type
_entity.pdbx_description
1 polymer ?
#
loop_
_entity_poly.entity_id
_entity_poly.type
_entity_poly.pdbx_seq_one_letter_code
_entity_poly.pdbx_strand_id
1 'polypeptide(L)'
;YRGGTYRYYNIIAIYPGANMMLTTQEINEQHRYIAESDVMLMQLETNIEALTEFIRLGKQENKMIMLNPAPYTKQVTHLLSDIDIITPNETEASFLSGVTITDINDAKKAGNIILQSGVKKVIITLGARGSLLCEHARTLYIPAWSAVVKDAAGAGDAFNGALAAVSGAVIRLII
;
A
#
# COMPACT_ATOMS: atom_id res chain seq x y z
N TYR A 1 -43.67 6.93 0.03
CA TYR A 1 -42.82 5.75 0.33
C TYR A 1 -42.19 5.23 -0.95
N ARG A 2 -40.87 5.41 -1.09
CA ARG A 2 -39.84 4.53 -1.72
C ARG A 2 -38.63 5.40 -2.05
N GLY A 3 -37.78 5.59 -1.03
CA GLY A 3 -36.47 6.22 -1.18
C GLY A 3 -35.53 5.25 -1.89
N GLY A 4 -35.20 5.55 -3.14
CA GLY A 4 -34.10 4.90 -3.84
C GLY A 4 -32.78 5.48 -3.36
N THR A 5 -31.95 4.67 -2.71
CA THR A 5 -30.55 5.00 -2.44
C THR A 5 -29.78 4.95 -3.76
N TYR A 6 -29.49 6.13 -4.34
CA TYR A 6 -28.50 6.25 -5.41
C TYR A 6 -27.12 5.90 -4.82
N ARG A 7 -26.48 4.84 -5.34
CA ARG A 7 -25.05 4.60 -5.10
C ARG A 7 -24.27 5.45 -6.09
N TYR A 8 -23.61 6.50 -5.60
CA TYR A 8 -22.65 7.26 -6.39
C TYR A 8 -21.44 6.37 -6.67
N TYR A 9 -21.12 6.15 -7.95
CA TYR A 9 -19.88 5.52 -8.38
C TYR A 9 -19.01 6.60 -8.99
N ASN A 10 -17.82 6.81 -8.43
CA ASN A 10 -16.80 7.65 -9.04
C ASN A 10 -16.08 6.83 -10.11
N ILE A 11 -16.03 7.34 -11.34
CA ILE A 11 -15.19 6.79 -12.41
C ILE A 11 -13.99 7.70 -12.53
N ILE A 12 -12.80 7.16 -12.25
CA ILE A 12 -11.54 7.90 -12.37
C ILE A 12 -10.86 7.43 -13.65
N ALA A 13 -10.67 8.34 -14.60
CA ALA A 13 -9.86 8.10 -15.79
C ALA A 13 -8.47 8.71 -15.54
N ILE A 14 -7.43 7.87 -15.56
CA ILE A 14 -6.04 8.27 -15.31
C ILE A 14 -5.26 8.15 -16.61
N TYR A 15 -4.53 9.20 -16.98
CA TYR A 15 -3.50 9.15 -18.02
C TYR A 15 -2.13 9.18 -17.34
N PRO A 16 -1.39 8.06 -17.24
CA PRO A 16 -0.19 7.98 -16.42
C PRO A 16 0.95 8.92 -16.83
N GLY A 17 1.05 9.28 -18.12
CA GLY A 17 1.97 10.32 -18.61
C GLY A 17 3.41 10.18 -18.09
N ALA A 18 3.93 11.27 -17.53
CA ALA A 18 5.30 11.36 -17.03
C ALA A 18 5.61 10.36 -15.90
N ASN A 19 4.62 9.94 -15.11
CA ASN A 19 4.82 9.01 -13.98
C ASN A 19 5.35 7.64 -14.45
N MET A 20 5.06 7.26 -15.69
CA MET A 20 5.56 6.01 -16.29
C MET A 20 6.92 6.17 -16.99
N MET A 21 7.51 7.37 -17.00
CA MET A 21 8.77 7.66 -17.70
C MET A 21 9.96 7.87 -16.76
N LEU A 22 9.78 7.68 -15.45
CA LEU A 22 10.87 7.74 -14.48
C LEU A 22 11.98 6.75 -14.84
N THR A 23 13.19 7.27 -15.00
CA THR A 23 14.37 6.47 -15.32
C THR A 23 15.07 6.04 -14.05
N THR A 24 15.80 4.92 -14.12
CA THR A 24 16.66 4.49 -13.01
C THR A 24 17.76 5.50 -12.69
N GLN A 25 18.19 6.31 -13.67
CA GLN A 25 19.13 7.40 -13.44
C GLN A 25 18.52 8.47 -12.53
N GLU A 26 17.30 8.93 -12.81
CA GLU A 26 16.62 9.92 -11.97
C GLU A 26 16.44 9.42 -10.53
N ILE A 27 16.18 8.12 -10.35
CA ILE A 27 16.13 7.49 -9.01
C ILE A 27 17.50 7.49 -8.33
N ASN A 28 18.57 7.14 -9.05
CA ASN A 28 19.93 7.18 -8.52
C ASN A 28 20.37 8.60 -8.11
N GLU A 29 19.93 9.63 -8.83
CA GLU A 29 20.19 11.02 -8.47
C GLU A 29 19.56 11.41 -7.12
N GLN A 30 18.53 10.67 -6.67
CA GLN A 30 17.91 10.86 -5.35
C GLN A 30 18.58 10.06 -4.22
N HIS A 31 19.67 9.32 -4.48
CA HIS A 31 20.33 8.44 -3.50
C HIS A 31 20.59 9.12 -2.16
N ARG A 32 21.07 10.36 -2.17
CA ARG A 32 21.32 11.12 -0.93
C ARG A 32 20.08 11.22 -0.04
N TYR A 33 18.93 11.54 -0.64
CA TYR A 33 17.68 11.68 0.11
C TYR A 33 17.14 10.35 0.61
N ILE A 34 17.40 9.27 -0.13
CA ILE A 34 17.09 7.90 0.29
C ILE A 34 17.93 7.56 1.53
N ALA A 35 19.25 7.77 1.47
CA ALA A 35 20.15 7.52 2.59
C ALA A 35 19.81 8.34 3.86
N GLU A 36 19.28 9.56 3.70
CA GLU A 36 18.83 10.42 4.80
C GLU A 36 17.42 10.08 5.34
N SER A 37 16.68 9.18 4.70
CA SER A 37 15.32 8.79 5.12
C SER A 37 15.32 7.65 6.14
N ASP A 38 14.22 7.47 6.88
CA ASP A 38 13.98 6.26 7.69
C ASP A 38 13.06 5.28 6.95
N VAL A 39 12.05 5.83 6.26
CA VAL A 39 10.97 5.10 5.60
C VAL A 39 10.86 5.53 4.15
N MET A 40 10.76 4.54 3.27
CA MET A 40 10.48 4.70 1.85
C MET A 40 9.07 4.20 1.59
N LEU A 41 8.15 5.11 1.28
CA LEU A 41 6.75 4.81 0.98
C LEU A 41 6.49 4.96 -0.52
N MET A 42 5.90 3.93 -1.13
CA MET A 42 5.61 3.86 -2.56
C MET A 42 4.15 3.45 -2.83
N GLN A 43 3.67 3.79 -4.03
CA GLN A 43 2.45 3.30 -4.67
C GLN A 43 2.77 2.64 -6.02
N LEU A 44 1.77 2.14 -6.76
CA LEU A 44 1.95 1.47 -8.06
C LEU A 44 1.55 2.36 -9.26
N GLU A 45 1.66 3.68 -9.12
CA GLU A 45 1.35 4.65 -10.18
C GLU A 45 2.57 5.11 -10.99
N THR A 46 3.75 4.61 -10.65
CA THR A 46 4.99 4.78 -11.42
C THR A 46 5.37 3.50 -12.16
N ASN A 47 6.32 3.58 -13.09
CA ASN A 47 6.83 2.38 -13.75
C ASN A 47 7.57 1.44 -12.76
N ILE A 48 7.59 0.16 -13.12
CA ILE A 48 8.13 -0.91 -12.26
C ILE A 48 9.65 -0.84 -12.16
N GLU A 49 10.33 -0.33 -13.19
CA GLU A 49 11.77 -0.16 -13.23
C GLU A 49 12.23 0.85 -12.17
N ALA A 50 11.53 1.98 -12.04
CA ALA A 50 11.78 2.99 -11.03
C ALA A 50 11.52 2.45 -9.61
N LEU A 51 10.41 1.73 -9.41
CA LEU A 51 10.11 1.09 -8.12
C LEU A 51 11.18 0.07 -7.72
N THR A 52 11.60 -0.77 -8.68
CA THR A 52 12.65 -1.78 -8.46
C THR A 52 13.97 -1.12 -8.05
N GLU A 53 14.37 -0.05 -8.74
CA GLU A 53 15.59 0.67 -8.42
C GLU A 53 15.50 1.38 -7.07
N PHE A 54 14.35 1.98 -6.75
CA PHE A 54 14.14 2.63 -5.46
C PHE A 54 14.20 1.61 -4.31
N ILE A 55 13.56 0.45 -4.46
CA ILE A 55 13.66 -0.67 -3.50
C ILE A 55 15.12 -1.11 -3.34
N ARG A 56 15.85 -1.27 -4.45
CA ARG A 56 17.26 -1.67 -4.43
C ARG A 56 18.11 -0.71 -3.61
N LEU A 57 17.98 0.59 -3.83
CA LEU A 57 18.68 1.63 -3.07
C LEU A 57 18.28 1.63 -1.59
N GLY A 58 16.98 1.49 -1.32
CA GLY A 58 16.47 1.39 0.05
C GLY A 58 17.07 0.23 0.83
N LYS A 59 17.18 -0.94 0.21
CA LYS A 59 17.80 -2.12 0.81
C LYS A 59 19.29 -1.91 1.07
N GLN A 60 20.01 -1.27 0.14
CA GLN A 60 21.44 -0.95 0.33
C GLN A 60 21.65 -0.05 1.55
N GLU A 61 20.75 0.90 1.75
CA GLU A 61 20.80 1.87 2.84
C GLU A 61 20.04 1.41 4.11
N ASN A 62 19.62 0.14 4.16
CA ASN A 62 18.88 -0.49 5.26
C ASN A 62 17.62 0.29 5.69
N LYS A 63 16.86 0.80 4.72
CA LYS A 63 15.62 1.56 4.95
C LYS A 63 14.42 0.66 5.13
N MET A 64 13.42 1.16 5.86
CA MET A 64 12.12 0.50 5.94
C MET A 64 11.34 0.76 4.65
N ILE A 65 10.96 -0.31 3.96
CA ILE A 65 10.25 -0.23 2.67
C ILE A 65 8.77 -0.52 2.89
N MET A 66 7.95 0.50 2.60
CA MET A 66 6.50 0.44 2.68
C MET A 66 5.88 0.55 1.28
N LEU A 67 4.88 -0.30 1.02
CA LEU A 67 4.17 -0.30 -0.25
C LEU A 67 2.66 -0.28 -0.03
N ASN A 68 2.01 0.72 -0.61
CA ASN A 68 0.58 0.70 -0.86
C ASN A 68 0.35 0.12 -2.28
N PRO A 69 -0.15 -1.11 -2.43
CA PRO A 69 -0.20 -1.79 -3.72
C PRO A 69 -1.39 -1.36 -4.59
N ALA A 70 -1.67 -0.05 -4.64
CA ALA A 70 -2.73 0.57 -5.42
C ALA A 70 -2.16 1.46 -6.53
N PRO A 71 -2.81 1.50 -7.72
CA PRO A 71 -3.75 0.48 -8.20
C PRO A 71 -3.02 -0.85 -8.43
N TYR A 72 -3.67 -1.98 -8.14
CA TYR A 72 -3.02 -3.29 -8.26
C TYR A 72 -2.55 -3.59 -9.69
N THR A 73 -1.30 -4.04 -9.80
CA THR A 73 -0.74 -4.65 -11.02
C THR A 73 -0.03 -5.96 -10.68
N LYS A 74 -0.14 -6.97 -11.56
CA LYS A 74 0.54 -8.27 -11.39
C LYS A 74 2.06 -8.13 -11.31
N GLN A 75 2.61 -7.05 -11.86
CA GLN A 75 4.04 -6.78 -11.80
C GLN A 75 4.53 -6.64 -10.35
N VAL A 76 3.70 -6.24 -9.38
CA VAL A 76 4.15 -6.10 -7.99
C VAL A 76 4.64 -7.39 -7.33
N THR A 77 4.21 -8.55 -7.84
CA THR A 77 4.43 -9.86 -7.19
C THR A 77 5.91 -10.21 -6.98
N HIS A 78 6.81 -9.79 -7.88
CA HIS A 78 8.24 -10.05 -7.74
C HIS A 78 8.95 -9.11 -6.75
N LEU A 79 8.28 -8.03 -6.33
CA LEU A 79 8.83 -7.08 -5.36
C LEU A 79 8.47 -7.42 -3.91
N LEU A 80 7.49 -8.30 -3.68
CA LEU A 80 6.89 -8.53 -2.36
C LEU A 80 7.90 -9.00 -1.31
N SER A 81 8.90 -9.80 -1.69
CA SER A 81 9.94 -10.27 -0.75
C SER A 81 10.84 -9.17 -0.21
N ASP A 82 10.82 -8.00 -0.85
CA ASP A 82 11.64 -6.85 -0.49
C ASP A 82 10.87 -5.79 0.31
N ILE A 83 9.59 -6.03 0.59
CA ILE A 83 8.71 -5.10 1.30
C ILE A 83 8.65 -5.45 2.79
N ASP A 84 8.83 -4.44 3.65
CA ASP A 84 8.66 -4.60 5.10
C ASP A 84 7.19 -4.51 5.50
N ILE A 85 6.47 -3.52 4.98
CA ILE A 85 5.05 -3.29 5.28
C ILE A 85 4.26 -3.09 3.99
N ILE A 86 3.21 -3.87 3.79
CA ILE A 86 2.27 -3.68 2.68
C ILE A 86 0.87 -3.31 3.19
N THR A 87 0.21 -2.37 2.53
CA THR A 87 -1.05 -1.75 3.00
C THR A 87 -2.22 -1.86 2.00
N PRO A 88 -2.56 -3.06 1.50
CA PRO A 88 -3.66 -3.20 0.53
C PRO A 88 -5.02 -2.86 1.15
N ASN A 89 -5.97 -2.41 0.32
CA ASN A 89 -7.39 -2.51 0.65
C ASN A 89 -7.94 -3.92 0.39
N GLU A 90 -9.25 -4.16 0.61
CA GLU A 90 -9.87 -5.46 0.36
C GLU A 90 -9.72 -5.95 -1.08
N THR A 91 -9.78 -5.06 -2.06
CA THR A 91 -9.70 -5.40 -3.48
C THR A 91 -8.27 -5.84 -3.84
N GLU A 92 -7.26 -5.06 -3.46
CA GLU A 92 -5.85 -5.37 -3.70
C GLU A 92 -5.41 -6.61 -2.94
N ALA A 93 -5.84 -6.77 -1.69
CA ALA A 93 -5.54 -7.97 -0.90
C ALA A 93 -6.18 -9.22 -1.52
N SER A 94 -7.38 -9.08 -2.11
CA SER A 94 -7.99 -10.17 -2.86
C SER A 94 -7.18 -10.53 -4.11
N PHE A 95 -6.66 -9.55 -4.84
CA PHE A 95 -5.81 -9.80 -6.00
C PHE A 95 -4.46 -10.42 -5.65
N LEU A 96 -3.82 -9.96 -4.57
CA LEU A 96 -2.54 -10.48 -4.11
C LEU A 96 -2.64 -11.91 -3.57
N SER A 97 -3.71 -12.23 -2.85
CA SER A 97 -3.88 -13.53 -2.18
C SER A 97 -4.66 -14.56 -2.99
N GLY A 98 -5.44 -14.13 -3.99
CA GLY A 98 -6.43 -14.96 -4.67
C GLY A 98 -7.67 -15.29 -3.83
N VAL A 99 -7.82 -14.69 -2.64
CA VAL A 99 -8.98 -14.90 -1.75
C VAL A 99 -9.95 -13.75 -1.90
N THR A 100 -11.20 -14.02 -2.28
CA THR A 100 -12.25 -13.00 -2.24
C THR A 100 -12.57 -12.62 -0.79
N ILE A 101 -12.35 -11.36 -0.42
CA ILE A 101 -12.59 -10.88 0.94
C ILE A 101 -14.05 -10.42 1.09
N THR A 102 -14.83 -11.15 1.88
CA THR A 102 -16.21 -10.75 2.23
C THR A 102 -16.35 -10.39 3.71
N ASP A 103 -15.55 -11.03 4.56
CA ASP A 103 -15.54 -10.82 6.00
C ASP A 103 -14.10 -10.74 6.59
N ILE A 104 -14.01 -10.61 7.92
CA ILE A 104 -12.73 -10.52 8.62
C ILE A 104 -11.95 -11.83 8.54
N ASN A 105 -12.60 -13.00 8.47
CA ASN A 105 -11.91 -14.28 8.38
C ASN A 105 -11.27 -14.46 7.01
N ASP A 106 -11.92 -14.02 5.93
CA ASP A 106 -11.33 -13.98 4.61
C ASP A 106 -10.15 -13.02 4.55
N ALA A 107 -10.26 -11.84 5.17
CA ALA A 107 -9.15 -10.90 5.28
C ALA A 107 -7.96 -11.51 6.05
N LYS A 108 -8.20 -12.27 7.13
CA LYS A 108 -7.15 -13.02 7.85
C LYS A 108 -6.45 -14.04 6.95
N LYS A 109 -7.22 -14.83 6.19
CA LYS A 109 -6.67 -15.80 5.22
C LYS A 109 -5.82 -15.10 4.16
N ALA A 110 -6.35 -14.02 3.57
CA ALA A 110 -5.67 -13.22 2.56
C ALA A 110 -4.34 -12.67 3.11
N GLY A 111 -4.35 -12.03 4.28
CA GLY A 111 -3.15 -11.49 4.91
C GLY A 111 -2.08 -12.55 5.18
N ASN A 112 -2.48 -13.75 5.62
CA ASN A 112 -1.55 -14.86 5.83
C ASN A 112 -0.91 -15.36 4.52
N ILE A 113 -1.66 -15.41 3.42
CA ILE A 113 -1.12 -15.78 2.10
C ILE A 113 -0.14 -14.71 1.62
N ILE A 114 -0.45 -13.42 1.82
CA ILE A 114 0.44 -12.32 1.43
C ILE A 114 1.74 -12.37 2.23
N LEU A 115 1.70 -12.65 3.54
CA LEU A 115 2.90 -12.85 4.36
C LEU A 115 3.80 -13.97 3.80
N GLN A 116 3.23 -15.05 3.26
CA GLN A 116 4.00 -16.14 2.65
C GLN A 116 4.74 -15.72 1.37
N SER A 117 4.41 -14.56 0.80
CA SER A 117 5.12 -13.98 -0.35
C SER A 117 6.41 -13.24 0.05
N GLY A 118 6.76 -13.20 1.34
CA GLY A 118 8.01 -12.65 1.87
C GLY A 118 7.89 -11.28 2.55
N VAL A 119 6.70 -10.66 2.53
CA VAL A 119 6.44 -9.41 3.25
C VAL A 119 6.48 -9.64 4.76
N LYS A 120 7.07 -8.73 5.54
CA LYS A 120 7.17 -8.88 7.01
C LYS A 120 5.85 -8.56 7.74
N LYS A 121 5.14 -7.52 7.30
CA LYS A 121 3.86 -7.07 7.88
C LYS A 121 2.84 -6.76 6.79
N VAL A 122 1.60 -7.20 6.97
CA VAL A 122 0.48 -6.89 6.10
C VAL A 122 -0.57 -6.14 6.89
N ILE A 123 -1.01 -4.97 6.41
CA ILE A 123 -2.10 -4.20 6.99
C ILE A 123 -3.20 -4.07 5.94
N ILE A 124 -4.27 -4.84 6.08
CA ILE A 124 -5.41 -4.75 5.16
C ILE A 124 -6.34 -3.65 5.66
N THR A 125 -6.57 -2.62 4.86
CA THR A 125 -7.60 -1.62 5.15
C THR A 125 -8.98 -2.17 4.76
N LEU A 126 -9.97 -1.97 5.64
CA LEU A 126 -11.32 -2.54 5.55
C LEU A 126 -12.40 -1.45 5.49
N GLY A 127 -12.04 -0.28 4.95
CA GLY A 127 -12.87 0.93 4.94
C GLY A 127 -13.40 1.29 6.33
N ALA A 128 -14.72 1.47 6.44
CA ALA A 128 -15.39 1.82 7.70
C ALA A 128 -15.31 0.73 8.79
N ARG A 129 -14.82 -0.48 8.48
CA ARG A 129 -14.58 -1.53 9.48
C ARG A 129 -13.24 -1.33 10.21
N GLY A 130 -12.30 -0.59 9.63
CA GLY A 130 -10.98 -0.37 10.23
C GLY A 130 -9.88 -1.07 9.44
N SER A 131 -8.99 -1.75 10.14
CA SER A 131 -7.86 -2.46 9.51
C SER A 131 -7.53 -3.76 10.22
N LEU A 132 -6.79 -4.61 9.51
CA LEU A 132 -6.31 -5.90 9.99
C LEU A 132 -4.80 -5.97 9.82
N LEU A 133 -4.06 -6.04 10.93
CA LEU A 133 -2.61 -6.27 10.93
C LEU A 133 -2.33 -7.77 11.00
N CYS A 134 -1.58 -8.30 10.05
CA CYS A 134 -1.02 -9.65 10.06
C CYS A 134 0.52 -9.58 10.15
N GLU A 135 1.08 -10.28 11.12
CA GLU A 135 2.53 -10.32 11.39
C GLU A 135 2.89 -11.59 12.19
N HIS A 136 3.97 -12.31 11.83
CA HIS A 136 4.49 -13.45 12.60
C HIS A 136 3.43 -14.45 13.09
N ALA A 137 2.50 -14.86 12.21
CA ALA A 137 1.34 -15.73 12.51
C ALA A 137 0.33 -15.17 13.53
N ARG A 138 0.43 -13.88 13.87
CA ARG A 138 -0.55 -13.14 14.65
C ARG A 138 -1.40 -12.28 13.74
N THR A 139 -2.64 -12.07 14.16
CA THR A 139 -3.52 -11.13 13.49
C THR A 139 -4.24 -10.27 14.51
N LEU A 140 -4.21 -8.96 14.31
CA LEU A 140 -4.88 -7.97 15.15
C LEU A 140 -5.88 -7.18 14.30
N TYR A 141 -7.14 -7.20 14.71
CA TYR A 141 -8.18 -6.36 14.12
C TYR A 141 -8.28 -5.04 14.89
N ILE A 142 -8.25 -3.93 14.17
CA ILE A 142 -8.26 -2.57 14.72
C ILE A 142 -9.51 -1.89 14.15
N PRO A 143 -10.57 -1.66 14.95
CA PRO A 143 -11.79 -1.05 14.45
C PRO A 143 -11.56 0.41 14.05
N ALA A 144 -12.23 0.85 12.97
CA ALA A 144 -12.24 2.26 12.59
C ALA A 144 -12.96 3.10 13.66
N TRP A 145 -12.56 4.36 13.78
CA TRP A 145 -13.33 5.34 14.52
C TRP A 145 -14.56 5.74 13.70
N SER A 146 -15.70 5.90 14.37
CA SER A 146 -16.92 6.34 13.70
C SER A 146 -16.76 7.80 13.23
N ALA A 147 -16.92 8.03 11.93
CA ALA A 147 -16.85 9.35 11.33
C ALA A 147 -17.93 9.52 10.26
N VAL A 148 -18.39 10.75 10.06
CA VAL A 148 -19.29 11.09 8.95
C VAL A 148 -18.43 11.23 7.68
N VAL A 149 -18.49 10.22 6.82
CA VAL A 149 -17.75 10.21 5.55
C VAL A 149 -18.45 11.13 4.54
N LYS A 150 -17.83 12.27 4.23
CA LYS A 150 -18.27 13.19 3.17
C LYS A 150 -17.62 12.87 1.82
N ASP A 151 -16.34 12.53 1.87
CA ASP A 151 -15.52 12.08 0.75
C ASP A 151 -14.48 11.09 1.29
N ALA A 152 -14.21 10.03 0.54
CA ALA A 152 -13.22 9.00 0.87
C ALA A 152 -11.98 9.07 -0.03
N ALA A 153 -11.95 9.99 -1.01
CA ALA A 153 -10.78 10.23 -1.85
C ALA A 153 -9.56 10.61 -0.98
N GLY A 154 -8.43 9.96 -1.23
CA GLY A 154 -7.19 10.18 -0.47
C GLY A 154 -7.19 9.63 0.96
N ALA A 155 -8.25 8.99 1.44
CA ALA A 155 -8.26 8.40 2.79
C ALA A 155 -7.19 7.31 2.95
N GLY A 156 -6.96 6.51 1.89
CA GLY A 156 -5.88 5.53 1.83
C GLY A 156 -4.50 6.20 1.89
N ASP A 157 -4.28 7.28 1.14
CA ASP A 157 -3.01 8.01 1.14
C ASP A 157 -2.73 8.66 2.49
N ALA A 158 -3.75 9.26 3.11
CA ALA A 158 -3.65 9.83 4.45
C ALA A 158 -3.31 8.75 5.50
N PHE A 159 -3.94 7.57 5.41
CA PHE A 159 -3.61 6.43 6.27
C PHE A 159 -2.15 6.00 6.10
N ASN A 160 -1.68 5.83 4.86
CA ASN A 160 -0.31 5.43 4.57
C ASN A 160 0.72 6.47 5.00
N GLY A 161 0.47 7.75 4.75
CA GLY A 161 1.34 8.84 5.18
C GLY A 161 1.45 8.91 6.70
N ALA A 162 0.32 8.82 7.41
CA ALA A 162 0.32 8.79 8.87
C ALA A 162 1.03 7.54 9.43
N LEU A 163 0.80 6.37 8.83
CA LEU A 163 1.47 5.12 9.22
C LEU A 163 2.99 5.20 9.02
N ALA A 164 3.45 5.75 7.89
CA ALA A 164 4.87 5.97 7.64
C ALA A 164 5.47 6.95 8.66
N ALA A 165 4.75 8.02 9.01
CA ALA A 165 5.19 9.03 9.97
C ALA A 165 5.37 8.50 11.40
N VAL A 166 4.59 7.47 11.79
CA VAL A 166 4.76 6.83 13.10
C VAL A 166 5.73 5.65 13.07
N SER A 167 6.07 5.14 11.88
CA SER A 167 7.01 4.05 11.69
C SER A 167 8.47 4.51 11.64
N GLY A 168 8.72 5.82 11.41
CA GLY A 168 10.05 6.47 11.44
C GLY A 168 9.92 8.00 11.57
N ALA A 169 11.01 8.71 11.88
CA ALA A 169 10.99 10.16 12.14
C ALA A 169 11.08 11.01 10.85
N VAL A 170 11.62 10.46 9.76
CA VAL A 170 11.76 11.12 8.45
C VAL A 170 11.26 10.22 7.30
N ILE A 171 10.26 10.70 6.55
CA ILE A 171 9.60 9.97 5.44
C ILE A 171 10.10 10.48 4.08
N ARG A 172 10.36 9.57 3.13
CA ARG A 172 10.45 9.89 1.70
C ARG A 172 9.40 9.12 0.91
N LEU A 173 8.74 9.84 0.01
CA LEU A 173 7.67 9.36 -0.85
C LEU A 173 8.15 9.38 -2.30
N ILE A 174 7.79 8.34 -3.06
CA ILE A 174 7.72 8.43 -4.51
C ILE A 174 6.26 8.23 -4.89
N ILE A 175 5.70 9.25 -5.57
CA ILE A 175 4.37 9.27 -6.18
C ILE A 175 4.56 9.19 -7.69
#